data_AF-A0A6M3K5C6-F1
#
_entry.id   AF-A0A6M3K5C6-F1
#
_cell.length_a   1.000
_cell.length_b   1.000
_cell.length_c   1.000
_cell.angle_alpha   90.00
_cell.angle_beta   90.00
_cell.angle_gamma   90.00
#
_symmetry.space_group_name_H-M   'P 1'
#
loop_
_entity.id
_entity.type
_entity.pdbx_description
1 polymer ?
#
loop_
_entity_poly.entity_id
_entity_poly.type
_entity_poly.pdbx_seq_one_letter_code
_entity_poly.pdbx_strand_id
1 'polypeptide(L)'
;PKVLGALLDIKNLMIYDEQYEVRAYLTAVVTADSTVTISVDNPADFVAGETLRFHDVSAGTYEDETIASVAVESGTVTVSTAPSTSYKAGEDYVSQTSYFVPNTKFAMFASMVDGQKIAEYKQAPYGLIRKYGISTDKHEEWDPEGVYIRVQDKGLPICYQRDASYVLAVA
;
A
#
# COMPACT_ATOMS: atom_id res chain seq x y z
N PRO A 1 -22.90 8.37 -9.78
CA PRO A 1 -22.33 9.33 -8.80
C PRO A 1 -23.06 10.69 -8.74
N LYS A 2 -23.13 11.47 -9.83
CA LYS A 2 -23.74 12.83 -9.79
C LYS A 2 -25.22 12.87 -9.38
N VAL A 3 -26.02 11.89 -9.81
CA VAL A 3 -27.45 11.78 -9.45
C VAL A 3 -27.64 11.42 -7.96
N LEU A 4 -26.84 10.49 -7.43
CA LEU A 4 -26.84 10.13 -6.01
C LEU A 4 -26.32 11.26 -5.13
N GLY A 5 -25.28 11.98 -5.57
CA GLY A 5 -24.75 13.15 -4.86
C GLY A 5 -25.76 14.28 -4.77
N ALA A 6 -26.51 14.56 -5.85
CA ALA A 6 -27.57 15.57 -5.85
C ALA A 6 -28.78 15.19 -4.97
N LEU A 7 -29.10 13.89 -4.87
CA LEU A 7 -30.17 13.40 -4.00
C LEU A 7 -29.83 13.53 -2.50
N LEU A 8 -28.56 13.39 -2.15
CA LEU A 8 -28.06 13.42 -0.76
C LEU A 8 -27.51 14.80 -0.34
N ASP A 9 -27.67 15.82 -1.16
CA ASP A 9 -27.08 17.17 -0.99
C ASP A 9 -25.54 17.14 -0.76
N ILE A 10 -24.85 16.15 -1.33
CA ILE A 10 -23.40 16.02 -1.25
C ILE A 10 -22.79 16.72 -2.47
N LYS A 11 -22.19 17.89 -2.23
CA LYS A 11 -21.58 18.73 -3.29
C LYS A 11 -20.52 17.99 -4.12
N ASN A 12 -19.70 17.15 -3.49
CA ASN A 12 -18.64 16.40 -4.16
C ASN A 12 -18.68 14.93 -3.72
N LEU A 13 -19.34 14.08 -4.51
CA LEU A 13 -19.25 12.63 -4.37
C LEU A 13 -18.20 12.11 -5.35
N MET A 14 -17.08 11.62 -4.83
CA MET A 14 -15.99 11.02 -5.59
C MET A 14 -15.94 9.53 -5.28
N ILE A 15 -15.81 8.72 -6.33
CA ILE A 15 -15.42 7.31 -6.18
C ILE A 15 -13.89 7.32 -6.19
N TYR A 16 -13.29 6.75 -5.15
CA TYR A 16 -11.85 6.66 -5.03
C TYR A 16 -11.44 5.20 -5.27
N ASP A 17 -11.01 4.92 -6.49
CA ASP A 17 -10.68 3.59 -7.00
C ASP A 17 -9.17 3.36 -7.14
N GLU A 18 -8.36 4.28 -6.61
CA GLU A 18 -6.91 4.12 -6.60
C GLU A 18 -6.50 2.87 -5.81
N GLN A 19 -5.56 2.12 -6.39
CA GLN A 19 -5.02 0.88 -5.85
C GLN A 19 -3.53 1.02 -5.63
N TYR A 20 -3.01 0.23 -4.68
CA TYR A 20 -1.59 0.04 -4.46
C TYR A 20 -1.26 -1.45 -4.49
N GLU A 21 -0.01 -1.76 -4.84
CA GLU A 21 0.52 -3.12 -4.82
C GLU A 21 1.40 -3.30 -3.58
N VAL A 22 1.10 -4.33 -2.81
CA VAL A 22 1.97 -4.88 -1.78
C VAL A 22 2.76 -6.01 -2.41
N ARG A 23 4.09 -6.02 -2.24
CA ARG A 23 4.98 -7.01 -2.82
C ARG A 23 5.92 -7.57 -1.76
N ALA A 24 6.16 -8.88 -1.83
CA ALA A 24 7.12 -9.59 -0.99
C ALA A 24 7.81 -10.71 -1.77
N TYR A 25 9.11 -10.89 -1.58
CA TYR A 25 9.89 -11.95 -2.23
C TYR A 25 9.74 -13.27 -1.49
N LEU A 26 9.75 -14.38 -2.24
CA LEU A 26 9.74 -15.72 -1.65
C LEU A 26 11.06 -16.02 -0.96
N THR A 27 11.01 -16.47 0.30
CA THR A 27 12.19 -16.87 1.08
C THR A 27 12.41 -18.38 1.09
N ALA A 28 11.41 -19.15 0.64
CA ALA A 28 11.48 -20.61 0.47
C ALA A 28 10.85 -21.03 -0.86
N VAL A 29 11.26 -22.21 -1.36
CA VAL A 29 10.70 -22.79 -2.59
C VAL A 29 9.25 -23.14 -2.35
N VAL A 30 8.39 -22.76 -3.29
CA VAL A 30 6.98 -23.15 -3.32
C VAL A 30 6.86 -24.32 -4.28
N THR A 31 6.44 -25.47 -3.77
CA THR A 31 6.23 -26.67 -4.59
C THR A 31 4.77 -26.76 -5.00
N ALA A 32 4.55 -26.93 -6.30
CA ALA A 32 3.22 -27.10 -6.91
C ALA A 32 2.38 -28.14 -6.16
N ASP A 33 1.07 -27.90 -6.09
CA ASP A 33 0.02 -28.76 -5.57
C ASP A 33 0.18 -29.21 -4.11
N SER A 34 1.17 -28.69 -3.37
CA SER A 34 1.53 -29.19 -2.03
C SER A 34 1.82 -28.11 -1.01
N THR A 35 2.40 -26.99 -1.44
CA THR A 35 2.83 -25.93 -0.52
C THR A 35 1.70 -24.92 -0.32
N VAL A 36 1.05 -24.97 0.84
CA VAL A 36 0.00 -23.99 1.21
C VAL A 36 0.51 -22.88 2.13
N THR A 37 1.65 -23.08 2.79
CA THR A 37 2.30 -22.07 3.64
C THR A 37 3.48 -21.49 2.89
N ILE A 38 3.37 -20.22 2.53
CA ILE A 38 4.31 -19.48 1.68
C ILE A 38 5.18 -18.62 2.58
N SER A 39 6.50 -18.87 2.57
CA SER A 39 7.46 -18.05 3.30
C SER A 39 7.86 -16.85 2.45
N VAL A 40 7.75 -15.65 3.03
CA VAL A 40 8.05 -14.38 2.38
C VAL A 40 8.97 -13.52 3.25
N ASP A 41 9.59 -12.50 2.67
CA ASP A 41 10.50 -11.59 3.38
C ASP A 41 9.77 -10.67 4.36
N ASN A 42 8.60 -10.15 3.98
CA ASN A 42 7.75 -9.35 4.85
C ASN A 42 6.26 -9.54 4.56
N PRO A 43 5.51 -10.26 5.42
CA PRO A 43 4.08 -10.46 5.25
C PRO A 43 3.19 -9.36 5.87
N ALA A 44 3.76 -8.30 6.48
CA ALA A 44 3.02 -7.39 7.37
C ALA A 44 1.81 -6.66 6.73
N ASP A 45 1.90 -6.38 5.43
CA ASP A 45 0.88 -5.61 4.70
C ASP A 45 -0.10 -6.49 3.90
N PHE A 46 0.00 -7.82 4.01
CA PHE A 46 -0.95 -8.74 3.39
C PHE A 46 -2.22 -8.91 4.25
N VAL A 47 -3.35 -9.18 3.59
CA VAL A 47 -4.66 -9.27 4.24
C VAL A 47 -5.34 -10.59 3.88
N ALA A 48 -5.82 -11.31 4.90
CA ALA A 48 -6.57 -12.55 4.69
C ALA A 48 -7.90 -12.30 3.97
N GLY A 49 -8.26 -13.21 3.07
CA GLY A 49 -9.43 -13.12 2.19
C GLY A 49 -9.16 -12.43 0.85
N GLU A 50 -8.02 -11.75 0.71
CA GLU A 50 -7.64 -11.10 -0.55
C GLU A 50 -6.88 -12.07 -1.49
N THR A 51 -6.68 -11.61 -2.73
CA THR A 51 -5.94 -12.37 -3.75
C THR A 51 -4.44 -12.19 -3.59
N LEU A 52 -3.71 -13.31 -3.46
CA LEU A 52 -2.26 -13.38 -3.56
C LEU A 52 -1.89 -13.85 -4.96
N ARG A 53 -1.22 -12.98 -5.72
CA ARG A 53 -0.67 -13.32 -7.02
C ARG A 53 0.77 -13.79 -6.88
N PHE A 54 1.08 -14.97 -7.37
CA PHE A 54 2.44 -15.47 -7.52
C PHE A 54 2.97 -15.09 -8.90
N HIS A 55 4.21 -14.61 -8.96
CA HIS A 55 4.88 -14.24 -10.20
C HIS A 55 6.09 -15.13 -10.42
N ASP A 56 6.09 -15.88 -11.52
CA ASP A 56 7.29 -16.56 -12.03
C ASP A 56 8.04 -15.56 -12.90
N VAL A 57 9.15 -15.04 -12.37
CA VAL A 57 9.95 -14.02 -13.03
C VAL A 57 10.65 -14.61 -14.26
N SER A 58 11.06 -15.87 -14.19
CA SER A 58 11.77 -16.54 -15.29
C SER A 58 10.86 -16.86 -16.48
N ALA A 59 9.63 -17.30 -16.22
CA ALA A 59 8.65 -17.63 -17.24
C ALA A 59 7.81 -16.42 -17.68
N GLY A 60 7.76 -15.35 -16.88
CA GLY A 60 6.91 -14.19 -17.13
C GLY A 60 5.42 -14.51 -17.00
N THR A 61 5.07 -15.44 -16.12
CA THR A 61 3.69 -15.90 -15.88
C THR A 61 3.27 -15.63 -14.45
N TYR A 62 1.96 -15.67 -14.19
CA TYR A 62 1.43 -15.50 -12.85
C TYR A 62 0.25 -16.44 -12.60
N GLU A 63 0.03 -16.76 -11.32
CA GLU A 63 -1.17 -17.45 -10.86
C GLU A 63 -1.71 -16.78 -9.60
N ASP A 64 -3.03 -16.87 -9.40
CA ASP A 64 -3.75 -16.19 -8.33
C ASP A 64 -4.33 -17.20 -7.36
N GLU A 65 -4.05 -17.01 -6.07
CA GLU A 65 -4.62 -17.80 -4.98
C GLU A 65 -5.27 -16.91 -3.93
N THR A 66 -6.13 -17.48 -3.09
CA THR A 66 -6.78 -16.75 -2.00
C THR A 66 -6.01 -16.89 -0.69
N ILE A 67 -5.70 -15.77 -0.03
CA ILE A 67 -5.03 -15.77 1.28
C ILE A 67 -5.99 -16.30 2.34
N ALA A 68 -5.68 -17.44 2.94
CA ALA A 68 -6.44 -17.98 4.07
C ALA A 68 -6.08 -17.29 5.39
N SER A 69 -4.78 -17.05 5.63
CA SER A 69 -4.30 -16.37 6.84
C SER A 69 -2.90 -15.80 6.66
N VAL A 70 -2.55 -14.79 7.45
CA VAL A 70 -1.24 -14.14 7.46
C VAL A 70 -0.63 -14.26 8.85
N ALA A 71 0.63 -14.70 8.93
CA ALA A 71 1.34 -14.90 10.20
C ALA A 71 2.66 -14.10 10.22
N VAL A 72 2.56 -12.85 10.66
CA VAL A 72 3.65 -11.85 10.59
C VAL A 72 4.90 -12.28 11.34
N GLU A 73 4.75 -12.76 12.58
CA GLU A 73 5.87 -13.22 13.42
C GLU A 73 6.66 -14.39 12.81
N SER A 74 5.99 -15.17 11.96
CA SER A 74 6.61 -16.32 11.30
C SER A 74 7.13 -16.02 9.89
N GLY A 75 6.85 -14.83 9.35
CA GLY A 75 7.20 -14.50 7.97
C GLY A 75 6.42 -15.31 6.92
N THR A 76 5.19 -15.74 7.21
CA THR A 76 4.43 -16.62 6.30
C THR A 76 3.04 -16.12 5.95
N VAL A 77 2.60 -16.46 4.75
CA VAL A 77 1.24 -16.28 4.22
C VAL A 77 0.71 -17.67 3.88
N THR A 78 -0.47 -18.05 4.39
CA THR A 78 -1.10 -19.33 4.05
C THR A 78 -2.19 -19.09 3.01
N VAL A 79 -2.16 -19.84 1.91
CA VAL A 79 -3.15 -19.81 0.84
C VAL A 79 -4.19 -20.92 1.01
N SER A 80 -5.38 -20.70 0.46
CA SER A 80 -6.52 -21.62 0.58
C SER A 80 -6.38 -22.88 -0.28
N THR A 81 -5.73 -22.73 -1.44
CA THR A 81 -5.40 -23.80 -2.37
C THR A 81 -3.91 -23.70 -2.69
N ALA A 82 -3.23 -24.84 -2.83
CA ALA A 82 -1.84 -24.83 -3.22
C ALA A 82 -1.72 -24.37 -4.69
N PRO A 83 -0.72 -23.54 -5.02
CA PRO A 83 -0.44 -23.12 -6.40
C PRO A 83 -0.20 -24.32 -7.30
N SER A 84 -0.63 -24.23 -8.57
CA SER A 84 -0.42 -25.29 -9.57
C SER A 84 0.99 -25.26 -10.16
N THR A 85 1.71 -24.16 -9.95
CA THR A 85 3.07 -23.94 -10.44
C THR A 85 4.05 -23.96 -9.27
N SER A 86 5.32 -24.27 -9.55
CA SER A 86 6.39 -24.19 -8.54
C SER A 86 7.17 -22.89 -8.70
N TYR A 87 7.54 -22.27 -7.58
CA TYR A 87 8.25 -21.00 -7.55
C TYR A 87 9.55 -21.10 -6.77
N LYS A 88 10.55 -20.36 -7.23
CA LYS A 88 11.91 -20.36 -6.68
C LYS A 88 12.06 -19.28 -5.61
N ALA A 89 12.66 -19.67 -4.49
CA ALA A 89 13.09 -18.73 -3.46
C ALA A 89 14.11 -17.73 -4.01
N GLY A 90 14.00 -16.46 -3.61
CA GLY A 90 14.98 -15.41 -3.91
C GLY A 90 14.93 -14.85 -5.34
N GLU A 91 14.03 -15.35 -6.18
CA GLU A 91 13.82 -14.89 -7.56
C GLU A 91 12.36 -14.48 -7.75
N ASP A 92 11.46 -15.43 -7.45
CA ASP A 92 10.03 -15.23 -7.60
C ASP A 92 9.44 -14.49 -6.38
N TYR A 93 8.31 -13.84 -6.61
CA TYR A 93 7.67 -13.00 -5.62
C TYR A 93 6.16 -13.14 -5.64
N VAL A 94 5.54 -12.70 -4.55
CA VAL A 94 4.09 -12.60 -4.44
C VAL A 94 3.68 -11.14 -4.31
N SER A 95 2.49 -10.84 -4.82
CA SER A 95 1.90 -9.51 -4.71
C SER A 95 0.41 -9.57 -4.37
N GLN A 96 -0.06 -8.56 -3.66
CA GLN A 96 -1.47 -8.31 -3.40
C GLN A 96 -1.81 -6.89 -3.87
N THR A 97 -2.84 -6.76 -4.69
CA THR A 97 -3.38 -5.44 -5.07
C THR A 97 -4.49 -5.07 -4.10
N SER A 98 -4.37 -3.90 -3.45
CA SER A 98 -5.35 -3.41 -2.47
C SER A 98 -5.81 -2.00 -2.81
N TYR A 99 -7.05 -1.67 -2.43
CA TYR A 99 -7.58 -0.31 -2.57
C TYR A 99 -7.10 0.58 -1.43
N PHE A 100 -6.75 1.83 -1.72
CA PHE A 100 -6.42 2.82 -0.69
C PHE A 100 -7.60 3.11 0.25
N VAL A 101 -8.83 3.05 -0.29
CA VAL A 101 -10.07 3.06 0.49
C VAL A 101 -10.77 1.73 0.22
N PRO A 102 -10.90 0.83 1.21
CA PRO A 102 -11.57 -0.45 1.00
C PRO A 102 -13.01 -0.26 0.52
N ASN A 103 -13.49 -1.13 -0.36
CA ASN A 103 -14.86 -1.07 -0.92
C ASN A 103 -15.95 -1.23 0.15
N THR A 104 -15.61 -1.75 1.33
CA THR A 104 -16.48 -1.87 2.50
C THR A 104 -16.52 -0.60 3.35
N LYS A 105 -15.86 0.47 2.93
CA LYS A 105 -15.78 1.74 3.65
C LYS A 105 -16.36 2.87 2.82
N PHE A 106 -17.21 3.66 3.48
CA PHE A 106 -17.69 4.92 2.94
C PHE A 106 -17.22 6.05 3.85
N ALA A 107 -16.36 6.93 3.31
CA ALA A 107 -15.81 8.07 4.04
C ALA A 107 -16.51 9.35 3.65
N MET A 108 -16.91 10.14 4.65
CA MET A 108 -17.46 11.48 4.51
C MET A 108 -16.62 12.44 5.34
N PHE A 109 -16.31 13.61 4.81
CA PHE A 109 -15.63 14.64 5.56
C PHE A 109 -16.04 16.02 5.10
N ALA A 110 -15.98 17.01 6.00
CA ALA A 110 -16.04 18.41 5.63
C ALA A 110 -14.64 18.90 5.25
N SER A 111 -14.50 19.77 4.25
CA SER A 111 -13.18 20.34 3.92
C SER A 111 -12.71 21.41 4.93
N MET A 112 -13.66 22.03 5.64
CA MET A 112 -13.43 23.07 6.65
C MET A 112 -14.48 22.98 7.78
N VAL A 113 -14.08 23.30 9.01
CA VAL A 113 -15.01 23.66 10.11
C VAL A 113 -14.64 25.04 10.61
N ASP A 114 -15.64 25.90 10.74
CA ASP A 114 -15.49 27.31 11.16
C ASP A 114 -14.45 28.09 10.35
N GLY A 115 -14.36 27.80 9.05
CA GLY A 115 -13.42 28.45 8.12
C GLY A 115 -11.97 27.97 8.23
N GLN A 116 -11.66 27.02 9.13
CA GLN A 116 -10.35 26.39 9.24
C GLN A 116 -10.32 25.08 8.47
N LYS A 117 -9.19 24.74 7.83
CA LYS A 117 -9.03 23.45 7.15
C LYS A 117 -9.01 22.32 8.17
N ILE A 118 -9.72 21.23 7.87
CA ILE A 118 -9.80 20.07 8.78
C ILE A 118 -8.46 19.32 8.90
N ALA A 119 -7.62 19.41 7.87
CA ALA A 119 -6.32 18.78 7.79
C ALA A 119 -5.37 19.65 6.97
N GLU A 120 -4.11 19.68 7.39
CA GLU A 120 -3.04 20.33 6.65
C GLU A 120 -1.83 19.43 6.61
N TYR A 121 -1.09 19.52 5.52
CA TYR A 121 0.24 18.94 5.46
C TYR A 121 1.13 19.81 6.34
N LYS A 122 1.52 19.31 7.53
CA LYS A 122 2.46 20.05 8.36
C LYS A 122 3.83 19.92 7.71
N GLN A 123 4.17 20.91 6.90
CA GLN A 123 5.55 21.16 6.50
C GLN A 123 6.29 21.58 7.77
N ALA A 124 7.42 20.93 8.06
CA ALA A 124 8.16 21.15 9.30
C ALA A 124 8.42 22.65 9.53
N PRO A 125 8.07 23.20 10.72
CA PRO A 125 8.34 24.58 11.05
C PRO A 125 9.82 24.73 11.41
N TYR A 126 10.44 25.81 10.94
CA TYR A 126 11.79 26.34 11.25
C TYR A 126 12.92 26.08 10.25
N GLY A 127 13.43 27.21 9.74
CA GLY A 127 14.71 27.31 9.06
C GLY A 127 15.93 27.34 10.01
N LEU A 128 17.08 27.43 9.36
CA LEU A 128 18.47 27.51 9.85
C LEU A 128 19.12 26.19 10.31
N ILE A 129 19.80 25.59 9.33
CA ILE A 129 20.84 24.56 9.39
C ILE A 129 20.35 23.11 9.55
N ARG A 130 19.67 22.63 8.52
CA ARG A 130 20.06 21.47 7.68
C ARG A 130 19.03 21.38 6.55
N LYS A 131 19.51 21.44 5.31
CA LYS A 131 18.74 21.69 4.09
C LYS A 131 17.62 20.65 3.90
N TYR A 132 16.36 21.06 4.01
CA TYR A 132 15.19 20.28 3.57
C TYR A 132 14.28 21.17 2.71
N GLY A 133 14.63 21.23 1.43
CA GLY A 133 13.70 21.32 0.30
C GLY A 133 13.88 20.05 -0.54
N ILE A 134 13.52 20.05 -1.82
CA ILE A 134 14.16 19.12 -2.77
C ILE A 134 15.66 19.46 -2.79
N SER A 135 16.40 18.90 -1.83
CA SER A 135 17.84 19.05 -1.73
C SER A 135 18.42 18.05 -2.70
N THR A 136 18.62 18.48 -3.95
CA THR A 136 19.46 17.72 -4.88
C THR A 136 20.89 17.93 -4.44
N ASP A 137 21.36 17.10 -3.52
CA ASP A 137 22.79 17.03 -3.21
C ASP A 137 23.45 16.31 -4.37
N LYS A 138 24.34 17.00 -5.10
CA LYS A 138 25.15 16.39 -6.16
C LYS A 138 26.53 16.14 -5.57
N HIS A 139 26.85 14.88 -5.34
CA HIS A 139 28.18 14.44 -4.94
C HIS A 139 28.83 13.73 -6.12
N GLU A 140 30.08 14.08 -6.45
CA GLU A 140 30.83 13.50 -7.58
C GLU A 140 31.31 12.07 -7.29
N GLU A 141 31.46 11.68 -6.01
CA GLU A 141 31.86 10.33 -5.62
C GLU A 141 31.05 9.83 -4.43
N TRP A 142 30.05 9.01 -4.70
CA TRP A 142 29.60 7.95 -3.79
C TRP A 142 29.92 6.63 -4.51
N ASP A 143 30.67 5.75 -3.86
CA ASP A 143 30.90 4.38 -4.34
C ASP A 143 29.61 3.57 -4.08
N PRO A 144 28.92 3.01 -5.10
CA PRO A 144 29.35 2.74 -6.48
C PRO A 144 29.12 3.88 -7.50
N GLU A 145 29.95 3.95 -8.55
CA GLU A 145 29.93 5.00 -9.58
C GLU A 145 28.52 5.33 -10.13
N GLY A 146 28.06 6.57 -9.94
CA GLY A 146 26.77 7.04 -10.47
C GLY A 146 26.37 8.45 -9.99
N VAL A 147 25.42 9.09 -10.69
CA VAL A 147 24.81 10.37 -10.23
C VAL A 147 23.65 10.06 -9.29
N TYR A 148 23.82 10.37 -8.02
CA TYR A 148 22.79 10.17 -7.00
C TYR A 148 21.94 11.43 -6.85
N ILE A 149 20.61 11.28 -6.92
CA ILE A 149 19.65 12.33 -6.57
C ILE A 149 18.90 11.86 -5.34
N ARG A 150 19.19 12.46 -4.19
CA ARG A 150 18.45 12.19 -2.96
C ARG A 150 17.21 13.07 -2.88
N VAL A 151 16.03 12.48 -3.01
CA VAL A 151 14.77 13.17 -2.76
C VAL A 151 14.32 12.81 -1.35
N GLN A 152 14.11 13.82 -0.50
CA GLN A 152 13.58 13.65 0.85
C GLN A 152 12.25 14.40 0.94
N ASP A 153 11.14 13.67 1.00
CA ASP A 153 9.83 14.22 1.37
C ASP A 153 9.54 13.81 2.82
N LYS A 154 9.31 14.82 3.68
CA LYS A 154 9.07 14.65 5.11
C LYS A 154 7.88 15.49 5.57
N GLY A 155 6.80 15.45 4.81
CA GLY A 155 5.54 15.97 5.33
C GLY A 155 4.71 14.90 6.00
N LEU A 156 4.08 15.29 7.10
CA LEU A 156 3.09 14.48 7.79
C LEU A 156 1.75 15.17 7.64
N PRO A 157 0.73 14.50 7.07
CA PRO A 157 -0.62 15.03 7.09
C PRO A 157 -1.12 15.05 8.54
N ILE A 158 -1.55 16.20 9.03
CA ILE A 158 -2.13 16.35 10.35
C ILE A 158 -3.60 16.75 10.19
N CYS A 159 -4.49 15.94 10.74
CA CYS A 159 -5.91 16.26 10.85
C CYS A 159 -6.17 16.96 12.19
N TYR A 160 -6.46 18.26 12.14
CA TYR A 160 -6.75 19.09 13.32
C TYR A 160 -8.16 18.88 13.85
N GLN A 161 -9.10 18.56 12.96
CA GLN A 161 -10.52 18.41 13.28
C GLN A 161 -10.96 16.99 12.93
N ARG A 162 -10.56 16.02 13.76
CA ARG A 162 -10.89 14.60 13.57
C ARG A 162 -12.39 14.35 13.51
N ASP A 163 -13.14 15.13 14.30
CA ASP A 163 -14.61 15.05 14.40
C ASP A 163 -15.34 15.52 13.12
N ALA A 164 -14.61 16.16 12.19
CA ALA A 164 -15.13 16.57 10.89
C ALA A 164 -15.04 15.47 9.82
N SER A 165 -14.56 14.28 10.19
CA SER A 165 -14.45 13.11 9.33
C SER A 165 -15.21 11.93 9.93
N TYR A 166 -15.94 11.21 9.08
CA TYR A 166 -16.74 10.06 9.48
C TYR A 166 -16.56 8.93 8.47
N VAL A 167 -16.29 7.72 8.97
CA VAL A 167 -16.10 6.54 8.14
C VAL A 167 -17.12 5.48 8.56
N LEU A 168 -17.99 5.12 7.62
CA LEU A 168 -18.97 4.06 7.77
C LEU A 168 -18.40 2.75 7.23
N ALA A 169 -18.58 1.67 7.99
CA ALA A 169 -18.44 0.32 7.45
C ALA A 169 -19.76 -0.05 6.80
N VAL A 170 -19.70 -0.45 5.53
CA VAL A 170 -20.84 -0.91 4.75
C VAL A 170 -20.61 -2.39 4.48
N ALA A 171 -21.56 -3.22 4.94
CA ALA A 171 -21.56 -4.66 4.75
C ALA A 171 -22.20 -5.03 3.41
#